data_AF-A0A1I7TSP6-F1
#
_entry.id   AF-A0A1I7TSP6-F1
#
_cell.length_a   1.000
_cell.length_b   1.000
_cell.length_c   1.000
_cell.angle_alpha   90.00
_cell.angle_beta   90.00
_cell.angle_gamma   90.00
#
_symmetry.space_group_name_H-M   'P 1'
#
loop_
_entity.id
_entity.type
_entity.pdbx_description
1 polymer ?
#
loop_
_entity_poly.entity_id
_entity_poly.type
_entity_poly.pdbx_seq_one_letter_code
_entity_poly.pdbx_strand_id
1 'polypeptide(L)'
;MFVAPRPVAVKQMLSEEEINKVHGKIRGLNKLREHPVSFRLSISDNCRLSVQRMALAELQEPLNILMFNLNSMIYFGRFQYNEEMKSYMTAGVELTKTIEDLIIRVVLRGENIEEVKVYLQEQCK
;
A
#
# COMPACT_ATOMS: atom_id res chain seq x y z
N MET A 1 -3.18 52.31 -11.52
CA MET A 1 -3.66 51.00 -11.99
C MET A 1 -3.59 50.03 -10.82
N PHE A 2 -4.71 49.43 -10.43
CA PHE A 2 -4.75 48.39 -9.40
C PHE A 2 -4.36 47.08 -10.08
N VAL A 3 -3.14 46.58 -9.86
CA VAL A 3 -2.72 45.28 -10.38
C VAL A 3 -3.17 44.24 -9.35
N ALA A 4 -4.24 43.50 -9.66
CA ALA A 4 -4.66 42.39 -8.82
C ALA A 4 -3.51 41.36 -8.75
N PRO A 5 -3.13 40.87 -7.56
CA PRO A 5 -2.10 39.84 -7.44
C PRO A 5 -2.52 38.63 -8.27
N ARG A 6 -1.59 38.10 -9.08
CA ARG A 6 -1.86 36.90 -9.88
C ARG A 6 -2.26 35.76 -8.93
N PRO A 7 -3.30 34.97 -9.24
CA PRO A 7 -3.65 33.82 -8.43
C PRO A 7 -2.44 32.90 -8.34
N VAL A 8 -1.92 32.69 -7.13
CA VAL A 8 -0.84 31.74 -6.87
C VAL A 8 -1.41 30.37 -7.18
N ALA A 9 -0.85 29.68 -8.18
CA ALA A 9 -1.23 28.32 -8.49
C ALA A 9 -0.99 27.47 -7.24
N VAL A 10 -2.07 27.00 -6.63
CA VAL A 10 -2.02 26.15 -5.45
C VAL A 10 -1.44 24.81 -5.86
N LYS A 11 -0.18 24.55 -5.51
CA LYS A 11 0.46 23.27 -5.75
C LYS A 11 -0.13 22.25 -4.77
N GLN A 12 -0.81 21.23 -5.30
CA GLN A 12 -1.25 20.09 -4.51
C GLN A 12 -0.07 19.21 -4.10
N MET A 13 -0.24 18.44 -3.03
CA MET A 13 0.77 17.51 -2.55
C MET A 13 1.04 16.36 -3.50
N LEU A 14 -0.02 15.81 -4.10
CA LEU A 14 0.05 14.80 -5.15
C LEU A 14 -0.59 15.35 -6.42
N SER A 15 0.00 15.03 -7.55
CA SER A 15 -0.62 15.23 -8.85
C SER A 15 -1.84 14.32 -9.03
N GLU A 16 -2.75 14.69 -9.93
CA GLU A 16 -3.87 13.81 -10.28
C GLU A 16 -3.41 12.45 -10.81
N GLU A 17 -2.28 12.39 -11.51
CA GLU A 17 -1.70 11.14 -11.99
C GLU A 17 -1.29 10.22 -10.82
N GLU A 18 -0.67 10.77 -9.78
CA GLU A 18 -0.30 10.02 -8.58
C GLU A 18 -1.53 9.54 -7.82
N ILE A 19 -2.56 10.39 -7.68
CA ILE A 19 -3.84 10.00 -7.06
C ILE A 19 -4.49 8.84 -7.84
N ASN A 20 -4.47 8.89 -9.17
CA ASN A 20 -4.98 7.83 -10.01
C ASN A 20 -4.19 6.51 -9.87
N LYS A 21 -2.87 6.58 -9.69
CA LYS A 21 -2.04 5.41 -9.39
C LYS A 21 -2.41 4.79 -8.04
N VAL A 22 -2.62 5.60 -7.00
CA VAL A 22 -3.06 5.12 -5.68
C VAL A 22 -4.45 4.47 -5.76
N HIS A 23 -5.40 5.06 -6.49
CA HIS A 23 -6.69 4.42 -6.76
C HIS A 23 -6.55 3.08 -7.50
N GLY A 24 -5.60 2.96 -8.43
CA GLY A 24 -5.28 1.71 -9.10
C GLY A 24 -4.83 0.62 -8.11
N LYS A 25 -3.96 0.96 -7.16
CA LYS A 25 -3.49 0.06 -6.11
C LYS A 25 -4.64 -0.42 -5.21
N ILE A 26 -5.51 0.50 -4.76
CA ILE A 26 -6.69 0.17 -3.95
C ILE A 26 -7.60 -0.82 -4.68
N ARG A 27 -7.86 -0.60 -5.97
CA ARG A 27 -8.64 -1.55 -6.79
C ARG A 27 -7.99 -2.93 -6.84
N GLY A 28 -6.67 -3.00 -6.97
CA GLY A 28 -5.92 -4.26 -6.93
C GLY A 28 -6.05 -4.99 -5.60
N LEU A 29 -5.95 -4.26 -4.48
CA LEU A 29 -6.09 -4.83 -3.13
C LEU A 29 -7.51 -5.32 -2.86
N ASN A 30 -8.54 -4.58 -3.28
CA ASN A 30 -9.92 -5.05 -3.14
C ASN A 30 -10.15 -6.34 -3.92
N LYS A 31 -9.61 -6.46 -5.14
CA LYS A 31 -9.66 -7.72 -5.90
C LYS A 31 -8.93 -8.86 -5.19
N LEU A 32 -7.79 -8.60 -4.55
CA LEU A 32 -7.07 -9.61 -3.77
C LEU A 32 -7.88 -10.10 -2.55
N ARG A 33 -8.65 -9.20 -1.91
CA ARG A 33 -9.53 -9.55 -0.78
C ARG A 33 -10.76 -10.35 -1.22
N GLU A 34 -11.39 -9.96 -2.31
CA GLU A 34 -12.58 -10.63 -2.87
C GLU A 34 -12.23 -11.98 -3.50
N HIS A 35 -11.07 -12.04 -4.16
CA HIS A 35 -10.54 -13.20 -4.84
C HIS A 35 -9.09 -13.45 -4.39
N PRO A 36 -8.88 -14.06 -3.22
CA PRO A 36 -7.56 -14.51 -2.82
C PRO A 36 -7.03 -15.44 -3.92
N VAL A 37 -6.01 -14.99 -4.65
CA VAL A 37 -5.57 -15.66 -5.87
C VAL A 37 -5.18 -17.09 -5.52
N SER A 38 -5.84 -18.07 -6.17
CA SER A 38 -5.48 -19.48 -6.12
C SER A 38 -4.17 -19.71 -6.88
N PHE A 39 -3.04 -19.29 -6.31
CA PHE A 39 -1.75 -19.42 -6.99
C PHE A 39 -1.34 -20.90 -7.17
N ARG A 40 -0.97 -21.23 -8.42
CA ARG A 40 -0.51 -22.54 -8.88
C ARG A 40 0.90 -22.87 -8.35
N LEU A 41 0.97 -23.56 -7.22
CA LEU A 41 2.08 -24.43 -6.84
C LEU A 41 1.63 -25.88 -7.05
N SER A 42 2.14 -26.54 -8.08
CA SER A 42 1.77 -27.91 -8.47
C SER A 42 2.15 -28.96 -7.42
N ILE A 43 1.49 -28.98 -6.25
CA ILE A 43 1.62 -29.99 -5.20
C ILE A 43 0.25 -30.16 -4.50
N SER A 44 -0.31 -31.37 -4.62
CA SER A 44 -1.40 -32.02 -3.85
C SER A 44 -2.49 -31.16 -3.16
N ASP A 45 -3.74 -31.36 -3.56
CA ASP A 45 -4.86 -30.42 -3.39
C ASP A 45 -5.49 -30.28 -1.98
N ASN A 46 -5.19 -31.14 -1.01
CA ASN A 46 -5.87 -31.10 0.31
C ASN A 46 -5.12 -30.33 1.42
N CYS A 47 -3.80 -30.18 1.35
CA CYS A 47 -3.03 -29.37 2.32
C CYS A 47 -2.97 -27.87 1.94
N ARG A 48 -3.51 -27.52 0.78
CA ARG A 48 -3.24 -26.24 0.09
C ARG A 48 -4.24 -25.14 0.40
N LEU A 49 -5.51 -25.53 0.55
CA LEU A 49 -6.60 -24.64 0.96
C LEU A 49 -6.45 -24.15 2.40
N SER A 50 -5.85 -24.95 3.29
CA SER A 50 -5.60 -24.53 4.67
C SER A 50 -4.45 -23.52 4.77
N VAL A 51 -3.31 -23.78 4.12
CA VAL A 51 -2.15 -22.89 4.15
C VAL A 51 -2.44 -21.55 3.47
N GLN A 52 -3.15 -21.53 2.33
CA GLN A 52 -3.57 -20.28 1.70
C GLN A 52 -4.55 -19.47 2.56
N ARG A 53 -5.50 -20.13 3.23
CA ARG A 53 -6.44 -19.44 4.13
C ARG A 53 -5.75 -18.91 5.38
N MET A 54 -4.75 -19.62 5.91
CA MET A 54 -3.95 -19.18 7.07
C MET A 54 -3.08 -17.97 6.71
N ALA A 55 -2.35 -18.02 5.59
CA ALA A 55 -1.57 -16.89 5.11
C ALA A 55 -2.44 -15.66 4.81
N LEU A 56 -3.65 -15.85 4.29
CA LEU A 56 -4.57 -14.72 4.05
C LEU A 56 -5.10 -14.10 5.36
N ALA A 57 -5.35 -14.92 6.38
CA ALA A 57 -5.78 -14.46 7.70
C ALA A 57 -4.66 -13.67 8.38
N GLU A 58 -3.42 -14.14 8.30
CA GLU A 58 -2.24 -13.45 8.82
C GLU A 58 -1.93 -12.15 8.06
N LEU A 59 -2.30 -12.07 6.79
CA LEU A 59 -2.17 -10.86 5.97
C LEU A 59 -3.31 -9.86 6.15
N GLN A 60 -4.38 -10.20 6.89
CA GLN A 60 -5.55 -9.33 7.03
C GLN A 60 -5.19 -7.99 7.68
N GLU A 61 -4.37 -8.00 8.73
CA GLU A 61 -3.90 -6.79 9.39
C GLU A 61 -2.98 -5.95 8.48
N PRO A 62 -1.91 -6.49 7.88
CA PRO A 62 -1.11 -5.78 6.88
C PRO A 62 -1.93 -5.17 5.74
N LEU A 63 -2.91 -5.91 5.20
CA LEU A 63 -3.79 -5.43 4.13
C LEU A 63 -4.66 -4.26 4.59
N ASN A 64 -5.18 -4.30 5.82
CA ASN A 64 -5.97 -3.21 6.38
C ASN A 64 -5.12 -1.95 6.60
N ILE A 65 -3.88 -2.09 7.12
CA ILE A 65 -2.95 -0.97 7.30
C ILE A 65 -2.58 -0.37 5.95
N LEU A 66 -2.27 -1.19 4.95
CA LEU A 66 -1.98 -0.72 3.60
C LEU A 66 -3.17 0.05 3.02
N MET A 67 -4.38 -0.47 3.18
CA MET A 67 -5.57 0.22 2.71
C MET A 67 -5.82 1.54 3.43
N PHE A 68 -5.61 1.59 4.75
CA PHE A 68 -5.71 2.83 5.51
C PHE A 68 -4.71 3.87 5.00
N ASN A 69 -3.45 3.48 4.81
CA ASN A 69 -2.41 4.38 4.30
C ASN A 69 -2.71 4.90 2.90
N LEU A 70 -3.11 4.05 1.96
CA LEU A 70 -3.45 4.48 0.59
C LEU A 70 -4.63 5.46 0.57
N ASN A 71 -5.65 5.24 1.41
CA ASN A 71 -6.77 6.17 1.55
C ASN A 71 -6.33 7.51 2.16
N SER A 72 -5.49 7.47 3.20
CA SER A 72 -4.89 8.66 3.79
C SER A 72 -4.06 9.43 2.77
N MET A 73 -3.28 8.76 1.91
CA MET A 73 -2.53 9.42 0.84
C MET A 73 -3.43 10.14 -0.16
N ILE A 74 -4.57 9.55 -0.55
CA ILE A 74 -5.54 10.21 -1.44
C ILE A 74 -6.16 11.43 -0.74
N TYR A 75 -6.53 11.30 0.53
CA TYR A 75 -7.13 12.38 1.29
C TYR A 75 -6.14 13.54 1.45
N PHE A 76 -4.93 13.24 1.92
CA PHE A 76 -3.91 14.25 2.19
C PHE A 76 -3.28 14.82 0.92
N GLY A 77 -3.20 14.03 -0.16
CA GLY A 77 -2.62 14.42 -1.44
C GLY A 77 -3.34 15.58 -2.12
N ARG A 78 -4.61 15.82 -1.77
CA ARG A 78 -5.45 16.91 -2.30
C ARG A 78 -5.24 18.24 -1.60
N PHE A 79 -4.61 18.26 -0.42
CA PHE A 79 -4.31 19.52 0.25
C PHE A 79 -3.18 20.27 -0.44
N GLN A 80 -3.10 21.55 -0.11
CA GLN A 80 -2.00 22.40 -0.54
C GLN A 80 -0.69 21.86 0.03
N TYR A 81 0.37 21.99 -0.77
CA TYR A 81 1.70 21.60 -0.35
C TYR A 81 2.11 22.31 0.95
N ASN A 82 2.52 21.50 1.93
CA ASN A 82 3.13 21.93 3.18
C ASN A 82 4.33 21.00 3.44
N GLU A 83 5.50 21.56 3.82
CA GLU A 83 6.70 20.77 4.13
C GLU A 83 6.47 19.78 5.28
N GLU A 84 5.69 20.16 6.29
CA GLU A 84 5.33 19.26 7.39
C GLU A 84 4.44 18.12 6.90
N MET A 85 3.43 18.42 6.09
CA MET A 85 2.57 17.38 5.52
C MET A 85 3.34 16.47 4.56
N LYS A 86 4.34 17.01 3.83
CA LYS A 86 5.22 16.24 2.96
C LYS A 86 6.08 15.24 3.72
N SER A 87 6.58 15.59 4.92
CA SER A 87 7.34 14.63 5.72
C SER A 87 6.47 13.46 6.16
N TYR A 88 5.23 13.74 6.62
CA TYR A 88 4.24 12.71 6.94
C TYR A 88 3.89 11.84 5.72
N MET A 89 3.72 12.45 4.55
CA MET A 89 3.44 11.73 3.31
C MET A 89 4.61 10.85 2.89
N THR A 90 5.85 11.33 3.04
CA THR A 90 7.05 10.55 2.71
C THR A 90 7.17 9.32 3.59
N ALA A 91 6.99 9.48 4.91
CA ALA A 91 6.92 8.36 5.84
C ALA A 91 5.78 7.39 5.50
N GLY A 92 4.61 7.91 5.11
CA GLY A 92 3.48 7.10 4.65
C GLY A 92 3.76 6.31 3.36
N VAL A 93 4.49 6.90 2.41
CA VAL A 93 4.93 6.24 1.17
C VAL A 93 5.91 5.11 1.47
N GLU A 94 6.88 5.35 2.35
CA GLU A 94 7.85 4.33 2.77
C GLU A 94 7.16 3.15 3.47
N LEU A 95 6.28 3.43 4.43
CA LEU A 95 5.48 2.41 5.11
C LEU A 95 4.62 1.61 4.12
N THR A 96 3.98 2.30 3.16
CA THR A 96 3.20 1.67 2.09
C THR A 96 4.06 0.70 1.28
N LYS A 97 5.28 1.11 0.90
CA LYS A 97 6.21 0.28 0.15
C LYS A 97 6.65 -0.97 0.94
N THR A 98 6.94 -0.81 2.22
CA THR A 98 7.33 -1.93 3.10
C THR A 98 6.20 -2.97 3.22
N ILE A 99 4.97 -2.51 3.42
CA ILE A 99 3.81 -3.41 3.53
C ILE A 99 3.49 -4.06 2.18
N GLU A 100 3.64 -3.34 1.07
CA GLU A 100 3.50 -3.92 -0.27
C GLU A 100 4.52 -5.04 -0.52
N ASP A 101 5.79 -4.85 -0.15
CA ASP A 101 6.81 -5.90 -0.30
C ASP A 101 6.49 -7.12 0.55
N LEU A 102 5.99 -6.92 1.78
CA LEU A 102 5.53 -8.01 2.65
C LEU A 102 4.41 -8.82 1.97
N ILE A 103 3.36 -8.14 1.48
CA ILE A 103 2.23 -8.82 0.84
C ILE A 103 2.70 -9.55 -0.43
N ILE A 104 3.57 -8.96 -1.24
CA ILE A 104 4.11 -9.58 -2.45
C ILE A 104 4.91 -10.84 -2.10
N ARG A 105 5.79 -10.80 -1.11
CA ARG A 105 6.60 -11.95 -0.70
C ARG A 105 5.76 -13.09 -0.16
N VAL A 106 4.80 -12.80 0.72
CA VAL A 106 3.95 -13.83 1.31
C VAL A 106 2.96 -14.39 0.28
N VAL A 107 2.31 -13.54 -0.53
CA VAL A 107 1.26 -13.98 -1.48
C VAL A 107 1.85 -14.56 -2.77
N LEU A 108 2.83 -13.89 -3.38
CA LEU A 108 3.36 -14.29 -4.69
C LEU A 108 4.52 -15.28 -4.59
N ARG A 109 5.36 -15.17 -3.55
CA ARG A 109 6.53 -16.04 -3.38
C ARG A 109 6.32 -17.17 -2.38
N GLY A 110 5.24 -17.11 -1.59
CA GLY A 110 4.95 -18.12 -0.57
C GLY A 110 5.95 -18.09 0.59
N GLU A 111 6.61 -16.96 0.83
CA GLU A 111 7.53 -16.77 1.95
C GLU A 111 6.75 -16.77 3.28
N ASN A 112 7.38 -17.23 4.37
CA ASN A 112 6.78 -17.19 5.70
C ASN A 112 6.66 -15.73 6.18
N ILE A 113 5.49 -15.33 6.71
CA ILE A 113 5.23 -13.95 7.10
C ILE A 113 6.18 -13.46 8.20
N GLU A 114 6.56 -14.30 9.16
CA GLU A 114 7.43 -13.91 10.28
C GLU A 114 8.87 -13.72 9.82
N GLU A 115 9.36 -14.56 8.91
CA GLU A 115 10.68 -14.39 8.29
C GLU A 115 10.76 -13.08 7.50
N VAL A 116 9.70 -12.75 6.74
CA VAL A 116 9.62 -11.50 5.99
C VAL A 116 9.53 -10.29 6.92
N LYS A 117 8.76 -10.38 8.02
CA LYS A 117 8.68 -9.30 9.03
C LYS A 117 10.06 -9.01 9.64
N VAL A 118 10.81 -10.04 10.03
CA VAL A 118 12.16 -9.89 10.59
C VAL A 118 13.10 -9.25 9.56
N TYR A 119 13.10 -9.75 8.33
CA TYR A 119 13.90 -9.19 7.24
C TYR A 119 13.58 -7.70 7.02
N LEU A 120 12.31 -7.31 7.00
CA LEU A 120 11.91 -5.91 6.80
C LEU A 120 12.25 -5.02 8.01
N GLN A 121 12.21 -5.55 9.24
CA GLN A 121 12.64 -4.82 10.44
C GLN A 121 14.14 -4.53 10.43
N GLU A 122 14.96 -5.44 9.89
CA GLU A 122 16.41 -5.25 9.76
C GLU A 122 16.77 -4.20 8.69
N GLN A 123 15.94 -4.04 7.66
CA GLN A 123 16.11 -3.03 6.61
C GLN A 123 15.69 -1.62 7.06
N CYS A 124 14.94 -1.49 8.15
CA CYS A 124 14.49 -0.22 8.70
C CYS A 124 15.37 0.33 9.85
N LYS A 125 16.56 -0.24 10.08
CA LYS A 125 17.60 0.28 11.00
C LYS A 125 18.64 1.10 10.24
#